data_AF-A0A8T3RSN1-F1
#
_entry.id   AF-A0A8T3RSN1-F1
#
_cell.length_a   1.000
_cell.length_b   1.000
_cell.length_c   1.000
_cell.angle_alpha   90.00
_cell.angle_beta   90.00
_cell.angle_gamma   90.00
#
_symmetry.space_group_name_H-M   'P 1'
#
loop_
_entity.id
_entity.type
_entity.pdbx_description
1 polymer ?
#
loop_
_entity_poly.entity_id
_entity_poly.type
_entity_poly.pdbx_seq_one_letter_code
_entity_poly.pdbx_strand_id
1 'polypeptide(L)'
;MPTSVRLDPETEALLKRLARRRGRTKSEVIREALRRLSEEPATPAEADGPYHAIADLIGIAGDGPEDLARDHKRLFREKLSRRRD
;
A
#
# COMPACT_ATOMS: atom_id res chain seq x y z
N MET A 1 -16.65 3.79 -20.62
CA MET A 1 -17.65 2.73 -20.37
C MET A 1 -18.68 3.25 -19.37
N PRO A 2 -19.99 3.08 -19.60
CA PRO A 2 -21.02 3.48 -18.64
C PRO A 2 -21.18 2.45 -17.52
N THR A 3 -21.38 2.92 -16.29
CA THR A 3 -21.71 2.09 -15.13
C THR A 3 -23.04 2.58 -14.56
N SER A 4 -23.97 1.67 -14.27
CA SER A 4 -25.25 1.98 -13.65
C SER A 4 -25.30 1.40 -12.24
N VAL A 5 -25.57 2.25 -11.26
CA VAL A 5 -25.64 1.87 -9.84
C VAL A 5 -26.94 2.42 -9.28
N ARG A 6 -27.70 1.58 -8.56
CA ARG A 6 -28.90 2.02 -7.84
C ARG A 6 -28.48 2.60 -6.50
N LEU A 7 -28.97 3.79 -6.19
CA LEU A 7 -28.75 4.46 -4.91
C LEU A 7 -30.04 4.38 -4.09
N ASP A 8 -29.89 4.24 -2.78
CA ASP A 8 -31.00 4.44 -1.86
C ASP A 8 -31.45 5.92 -1.90
N PRO A 9 -32.69 6.24 -1.45
CA PRO A 9 -33.22 7.58 -1.53
C PRO A 9 -32.39 8.64 -0.79
N GLU A 10 -31.73 8.26 0.31
CA GLU A 10 -30.92 9.17 1.12
C GLU A 10 -29.63 9.55 0.37
N THR A 11 -28.92 8.56 -0.17
CA THR A 11 -27.69 8.77 -0.95
C THR A 11 -27.97 9.56 -2.23
N GLU A 12 -29.09 9.30 -2.91
CA GLU A 12 -29.50 10.07 -4.09
C GLU A 12 -29.80 11.53 -3.74
N ALA A 13 -30.47 11.79 -2.61
CA ALA A 13 -30.73 13.15 -2.13
C ALA A 13 -29.43 13.88 -1.75
N LEU A 14 -28.49 13.19 -1.10
CA LEU A 14 -27.16 13.69 -0.78
C LEU A 14 -26.40 14.07 -2.06
N LEU A 15 -26.34 13.17 -3.05
CA LEU A 15 -25.65 13.40 -4.31
C LEU A 15 -26.24 14.59 -5.06
N LYS A 16 -27.58 14.70 -5.11
CA LYS A 16 -28.28 15.85 -5.72
C LYS A 16 -27.94 17.16 -5.03
N ARG A 17 -27.91 17.18 -3.69
CA ARG A 17 -27.54 18.37 -2.90
C ARG A 17 -26.08 18.76 -3.12
N LEU A 18 -25.17 17.78 -3.15
CA LEU A 18 -23.75 18.00 -3.37
C LEU A 18 -23.46 18.56 -4.77
N ALA A 19 -24.08 17.97 -5.79
CA ALA A 19 -24.02 18.44 -7.17
C ALA A 19 -24.48 19.90 -7.30
N ARG A 20 -25.66 20.23 -6.74
CA ARG A 20 -26.20 21.60 -6.72
C ARG A 20 -25.27 22.58 -6.03
N ARG A 21 -24.80 22.25 -4.82
CA ARG A 21 -23.92 23.14 -4.03
C ARG A 21 -22.59 23.42 -4.74
N ARG A 22 -22.08 22.47 -5.51
CA ARG A 22 -20.81 22.61 -6.24
C ARG A 22 -20.96 23.10 -7.68
N GLY A 23 -22.19 23.31 -8.16
CA GLY A 23 -22.43 23.66 -9.57
C GLY A 23 -21.93 22.59 -10.55
N ARG A 24 -21.92 21.32 -10.14
CA ARG A 24 -21.39 20.19 -10.93
C ARG A 24 -22.50 19.17 -11.22
N THR A 25 -22.27 18.35 -12.23
CA THR A 25 -23.14 17.20 -12.53
C THR A 25 -22.94 16.08 -11.50
N LYS A 26 -23.94 15.21 -11.35
CA LYS A 26 -23.85 14.03 -10.49
C LYS A 26 -22.68 13.13 -10.86
N SER A 27 -22.45 12.91 -12.15
CA SER A 27 -21.35 12.08 -12.64
C SER A 27 -19.98 12.68 -12.35
N GLU A 28 -19.82 14.00 -12.38
CA GLU A 28 -18.57 14.65 -11.96
C GLU A 28 -18.30 14.47 -10.48
N VAL A 29 -19.34 14.62 -9.65
CA VAL A 29 -19.24 14.39 -8.21
C VAL A 29 -18.86 12.95 -7.89
N ILE A 30 -19.50 11.98 -8.56
CA ILE A 30 -19.17 10.55 -8.40
C ILE A 30 -17.73 10.27 -8.83
N ARG A 31 -17.30 10.77 -9.99
CA ARG A 31 -15.91 10.57 -10.45
C ARG A 31 -14.88 11.19 -9.51
N GLU A 32 -15.15 12.38 -8.98
CA GLU A 32 -14.29 13.02 -7.99
C GLU A 32 -14.19 12.20 -6.70
N ALA A 33 -15.32 11.69 -6.20
CA ALA A 33 -15.35 10.84 -5.01
C ALA A 33 -14.55 9.55 -5.22
N LEU A 34 -14.70 8.90 -6.38
CA LEU A 34 -13.95 7.68 -6.70
C LEU A 34 -12.44 7.92 -6.77
N ARG A 35 -11.99 9.05 -7.34
CA ARG A 35 -10.56 9.41 -7.35
C ARG A 35 -10.00 9.59 -5.95
N ARG A 36 -10.73 10.30 -5.09
CA ARG A 36 -10.31 10.48 -3.68
C ARG A 36 -10.24 9.14 -2.96
N LEU A 37 -11.24 8.28 -3.16
CA LEU A 37 -11.25 6.95 -2.56
C LEU A 37 -10.10 6.07 -3.08
N SER A 38 -9.67 6.24 -4.33
CA SER A 38 -8.50 5.50 -4.86
C SER A 38 -7.15 6.03 -4.37
N GLU A 39 -7.11 7.27 -3.90
CA GLU A 39 -5.91 7.89 -3.31
C GLU A 39 -5.79 7.58 -1.81
N GLU A 40 -6.90 7.22 -1.15
CA GLU A 40 -6.91 6.74 0.23
C GLU A 40 -6.32 5.31 0.29
N PRO A 41 -5.29 5.05 1.12
CA PRO A 41 -4.73 3.72 1.25
C PRO A 41 -5.80 2.73 1.73
N ALA A 42 -5.87 1.57 1.07
CA ALA A 42 -6.94 0.57 1.22
C ALA A 42 -7.17 0.12 2.68
N THR A 43 -6.13 0.20 3.52
CA THR A 43 -6.23 0.17 4.98
C THR A 43 -5.01 0.88 5.61
N PRO A 44 -5.13 1.48 6.80
CA PRO A 44 -3.97 1.91 7.58
C PRO A 44 -3.01 0.75 7.89
N ALA A 45 -3.53 -0.48 7.97
CA ALA A 45 -2.76 -1.68 8.27
C ALA A 45 -1.83 -2.11 7.12
N GLU A 46 -2.17 -1.81 5.86
CA GLU A 46 -1.32 -2.09 4.71
C GLU A 46 -0.29 -0.98 4.44
N ALA A 47 -0.54 0.25 4.91
CA ALA A 47 0.31 1.41 4.63
C ALA A 47 1.31 1.78 5.76
N ASP A 48 1.02 1.49 7.03
CA ASP A 48 1.78 2.02 8.19
C ASP A 48 2.58 0.95 8.97
N GLY A 49 2.93 -0.16 8.33
CA GLY A 49 3.86 -1.12 8.94
C GLY A 49 5.30 -0.59 8.93
N PRO A 50 6.11 -0.77 9.99
CA PRO A 50 7.53 -0.42 9.95
C PRO A 50 8.29 -1.14 8.82
N TYR A 51 7.79 -2.31 8.39
CA TYR A 51 8.32 -3.05 7.23
C TYR A 51 7.94 -2.44 5.88
N HIS A 52 6.80 -1.74 5.78
CA HIS A 52 6.41 -1.02 4.57
C HIS A 52 7.31 0.20 4.34
N ALA A 53 7.66 0.93 5.41
CA ALA A 53 8.56 2.08 5.36
C ALA A 53 9.99 1.75 4.90
N ILE A 54 10.39 0.47 4.93
CA ILE A 54 11.70 -0.01 4.51
C ILE A 54 11.60 -1.04 3.37
N ALA A 55 10.44 -1.19 2.74
CA ALA A 55 10.21 -2.24 1.75
C ALA A 55 11.14 -2.12 0.53
N ASP A 56 11.50 -0.90 0.17
CA ASP A 56 12.52 -0.57 -0.84
C ASP A 56 13.95 -0.96 -0.44
N LEU A 57 14.20 -1.23 0.84
CA LEU A 57 15.47 -1.71 1.38
C LEU A 57 15.47 -3.24 1.59
N ILE A 58 14.31 -3.89 1.55
CA ILE A 58 14.22 -5.35 1.68
C ILE A 58 14.57 -5.99 0.33
N GLY A 59 15.68 -6.73 0.27
CA GLY A 59 16.11 -7.45 -0.93
C GLY A 59 17.05 -6.68 -1.86
N ILE A 60 17.49 -5.46 -1.52
CA ILE A 60 18.52 -4.72 -2.29
C ILE A 60 19.92 -5.32 -2.15
N ALA A 61 20.15 -6.08 -1.09
CA ALA A 61 21.38 -6.83 -0.89
C ALA A 61 21.16 -8.27 -1.36
N GLY A 62 21.98 -8.72 -2.31
CA GLY A 62 21.94 -10.08 -2.82
C GLY A 62 22.12 -11.11 -1.70
N ASP A 63 21.39 -12.21 -1.86
CA ASP A 63 21.18 -13.28 -0.90
C ASP A 63 22.49 -13.78 -0.28
N GLY A 64 22.57 -13.72 1.04
CA GLY A 64 23.49 -14.56 1.80
C GLY A 64 22.88 -15.96 2.00
N PRO A 65 23.68 -16.98 2.35
CA PRO A 65 23.15 -18.30 2.67
C PRO A 65 21.94 -18.25 3.62
N GLU A 66 20.86 -18.97 3.29
CA GLU A 66 19.60 -18.94 4.06
C GLU A 66 19.77 -19.36 5.54
N ASP A 67 20.86 -20.07 5.83
CA ASP A 67 21.23 -20.59 7.15
C ASP A 67 22.13 -19.63 7.95
N LEU A 68 22.48 -18.43 7.44
CA LEU A 68 23.39 -17.49 8.12
C LEU A 68 22.97 -17.18 9.55
N ALA A 69 21.67 -17.05 9.83
CA ALA A 69 21.18 -16.78 11.18
C ALA A 69 21.38 -17.99 12.12
N ARG A 70 21.13 -19.21 11.62
CA ARG A 70 21.22 -20.45 12.40
C ARG A 70 22.68 -20.86 12.62
N ASP A 71 23.50 -20.68 11.59
CA ASP A 71 24.88 -21.19 11.52
C ASP A 71 25.95 -20.10 11.75
N HIS A 72 25.56 -18.90 12.21
CA HIS A 72 26.45 -17.74 12.30
C HIS A 72 27.78 -18.05 13.01
N LYS A 73 27.78 -18.85 14.09
CA LYS A 73 28.99 -19.20 14.85
C LYS A 73 29.97 -20.03 14.02
N ARG A 74 29.47 -21.01 13.28
CA ARG A 74 30.29 -21.91 12.45
C ARG A 74 30.92 -21.12 11.31
N LEU A 75 30.08 -20.39 10.57
CA LEU A 75 30.49 -19.60 9.40
C LEU A 75 31.43 -18.45 9.77
N PHE A 76 31.20 -17.79 10.91
CA PHE A 76 32.10 -16.74 11.40
C PHE A 76 33.49 -17.30 11.76
N ARG A 77 33.53 -18.47 12.40
CA ARG A 77 34.79 -19.14 12.74
C ARG A 77 35.57 -19.56 11.50
N GLU A 78 34.91 -20.12 10.50
CA GLU A 78 35.51 -20.47 9.20
C GLU A 78 36.10 -19.24 8.48
N LYS A 79 35.42 -18.08 8.53
CA LYS A 79 35.96 -16.84 7.95
C LYS A 79 37.20 -16.33 8.70
N LEU A 80 37.24 -16.45 10.02
CA LEU A 80 38.40 -16.05 10.82
C LEU A 80 39.61 -16.95 10.62
N SER A 81 39.41 -18.26 10.42
CA SER A 81 40.52 -19.19 10.16
C SER A 81 41.15 -18.97 8.78
N ARG A 82 40.35 -18.67 7.75
CA ARG A 82 40.84 -18.35 6.39
C ARG A 82 41.71 -17.09 6.30
N ARG A 83 41.71 -16.25 7.34
CA ARG A 83 42.42 -14.96 7.36
C ARG A 83 43.73 -15.03 8.16
N ARG A 84 44.08 -16.21 8.69
CA ARG A 84 45.28 -16.46 9.49
C ARG A 84 46.39 -17.21 8.73
N ASP A 85 46.16 -17.54 7.46
CA ASP A 85 47.17 -17.99 6.50
C ASP A 85 47.54 -16.84 5.56
#